data_AF-A0A0C5BE40-F1
#
_entry.id   AF-A0A0C5BE40-F1
#
_cell.length_a   1.000
_cell.length_b   1.000
_cell.length_c   1.000
_cell.angle_alpha   90.00
_cell.angle_beta   90.00
_cell.angle_gamma   90.00
#
_symmetry.space_group_name_H-M   'P 1'
#
loop_
_entity.id
_entity.type
_entity.pdbx_description
1 polymer ?
#
loop_
_entity_poly.entity_id
_entity_poly.type
_entity_poly.pdbx_seq_one_letter_code
_entity_poly.pdbx_strand_id
1 'polypeptide(L)'
;MNIPDEFGLFPFQRFTADELRHFFVWCAAHKVSDVDLTGGSPVSVSRFGRRVRCSSATLPTTLMSSLIDELFGREVIPRVLAGNPVDRTIQINGDASGRYGLKRGERIRLRSHLIQAHLVRRRKQSQ
;
A
#
# COMPACT_ATOMS: atom_id res chain seq x y z
N MET A 1 10.32 -13.96 -2.40
CA MET A 1 9.37 -13.41 -3.40
C MET A 1 10.19 -12.89 -4.56
N ASN A 2 9.81 -13.19 -5.81
CA ASN A 2 10.51 -12.64 -6.97
C ASN A 2 9.92 -11.26 -7.28
N ILE A 3 10.65 -10.19 -7.00
CA ILE A 3 10.20 -8.82 -7.21
C ILE A 3 10.53 -8.46 -8.66
N PRO A 4 9.56 -8.00 -9.47
CA PRO A 4 9.83 -7.66 -10.86
C PRO A 4 10.74 -6.44 -10.97
N ASP A 5 11.74 -6.50 -11.86
CA ASP A 5 12.62 -5.35 -12.16
C ASP A 5 11.96 -4.30 -13.06
N GLU A 6 10.89 -4.70 -13.77
CA GLU A 6 10.10 -3.81 -14.62
C GLU A 6 8.83 -3.34 -13.93
N PHE A 7 8.39 -2.13 -14.27
CA PHE A 7 7.12 -1.58 -13.77
C PHE A 7 5.93 -2.32 -14.36
N GLY A 8 5.09 -2.91 -13.51
CA GLY A 8 3.89 -3.63 -13.94
C GLY A 8 3.03 -4.10 -12.77
N LEU A 9 2.67 -5.38 -12.78
CA LEU A 9 1.92 -6.01 -11.71
C LEU A 9 2.89 -6.54 -10.65
N PHE A 10 2.68 -6.11 -9.41
CA PHE A 10 3.36 -6.66 -8.25
C PHE A 10 2.69 -7.97 -7.83
N PRO A 11 3.45 -9.06 -7.61
CA PRO A 11 2.91 -10.40 -7.35
C PRO A 11 2.51 -10.57 -5.88
N PHE A 12 1.48 -9.83 -5.42
CA PHE A 12 0.87 -10.05 -4.11
C PHE A 12 0.33 -11.48 -3.99
N GLN A 13 0.75 -12.21 -2.96
CA GLN A 13 0.24 -13.56 -2.69
C GLN A 13 -0.87 -13.51 -1.64
N ARG A 14 -0.61 -12.84 -0.50
CA ARG A 14 -1.50 -12.85 0.66
C ARG A 14 -1.84 -11.47 1.22
N PHE A 15 -1.25 -10.41 0.66
CA PHE A 15 -1.32 -9.05 1.18
C PHE A 15 -0.90 -8.99 2.66
N THR A 16 0.34 -9.35 2.95
CA THR A 16 0.91 -9.19 4.30
C THR A 16 1.62 -7.84 4.46
N ALA A 17 1.89 -7.42 5.70
CA ALA A 17 2.65 -6.20 5.95
C ALA A 17 4.08 -6.28 5.35
N ASP A 18 4.68 -7.46 5.34
CA ASP A 18 5.99 -7.70 4.72
C ASP A 18 5.94 -7.55 3.19
N GLU A 19 4.89 -8.07 2.53
CA GLU A 19 4.66 -7.86 1.09
C GLU A 19 4.42 -6.40 0.74
N LEU A 20 3.65 -5.67 1.56
CA LEU A 20 3.44 -4.23 1.37
C LEU A 20 4.73 -3.44 1.54
N ARG A 21 5.61 -3.81 2.48
CA ARG A 21 6.93 -3.17 2.63
C ARG A 21 7.78 -3.40 1.38
N HIS A 22 7.85 -4.63 0.86
CA HIS A 22 8.52 -4.92 -0.42
C HIS A 22 7.93 -4.10 -1.58
N PHE A 23 6.61 -4.03 -1.66
CA PHE A 23 5.91 -3.25 -2.67
C PHE A 23 6.21 -1.75 -2.58
N PHE A 24 6.25 -1.18 -1.39
CA PHE A 24 6.60 0.22 -1.17
C PHE A 24 8.02 0.55 -1.61
N VAL A 25 8.98 -0.35 -1.36
CA VAL A 25 10.36 -0.20 -1.87
C VAL A 25 10.38 -0.26 -3.39
N TRP A 26 9.67 -1.23 -3.96
CA TRP A 26 9.55 -1.38 -5.42
C TRP A 26 8.92 -0.13 -6.06
N CYS A 27 7.87 0.43 -5.47
CA CYS A 27 7.25 1.68 -5.94
C CYS A 27 8.25 2.85 -5.96
N ALA A 28 9.07 2.98 -4.91
CA ALA A 28 10.08 4.03 -4.85
C ALA A 28 11.15 3.87 -5.94
N ALA A 29 11.59 2.64 -6.22
CA ALA A 29 12.53 2.35 -7.31
C ALA A 29 11.95 2.73 -8.70
N HIS A 30 10.63 2.62 -8.86
CA HIS A 30 9.94 2.85 -10.14
C HIS A 30 9.38 4.28 -10.33
N LYS A 31 9.76 5.23 -9.47
CA LYS A 31 9.30 6.63 -9.50
C LYS A 31 7.79 6.78 -9.37
N VAL A 32 7.16 5.91 -8.57
CA VAL A 32 5.76 6.06 -8.16
C VAL A 32 5.65 7.25 -7.20
N SER A 33 4.66 8.12 -7.40
CA SER A 33 4.40 9.27 -6.51
C SER A 33 3.52 8.90 -5.33
N ASP A 34 2.43 8.17 -5.58
CA ASP A 34 1.40 7.87 -4.60
C ASP A 34 0.91 6.44 -4.74
N VAL A 35 0.51 5.84 -3.61
CA VAL A 35 -0.02 4.48 -3.55
C VAL A 35 -1.41 4.51 -2.95
N ASP A 36 -2.39 3.99 -3.68
CA ASP A 36 -3.78 3.89 -3.26
C ASP A 36 -4.10 2.45 -2.84
N LEU A 37 -4.36 2.27 -1.55
CA LEU A 37 -4.85 1.01 -0.98
C LEU A 37 -6.32 1.19 -0.58
N THR A 38 -7.21 0.35 -1.13
CA THR A 38 -8.63 0.37 -0.80
C THR A 38 -9.15 -1.05 -0.71
N GLY A 39 -9.75 -1.39 0.44
CA GLY A 39 -10.38 -2.69 0.64
C GLY A 39 -11.47 -2.95 -0.40
N GLY A 40 -11.46 -4.14 -1.00
CA GLY A 40 -12.36 -4.52 -2.07
C GLY A 40 -11.99 -3.98 -3.44
N SER A 41 -10.84 -3.30 -3.58
CA SER A 41 -10.30 -2.82 -4.87
C SER A 41 -8.87 -3.34 -5.12
N PRO A 42 -8.44 -3.43 -6.39
CA PRO A 42 -7.04 -3.67 -6.69
C PRO A 42 -6.16 -2.52 -6.20
N VAL A 43 -4.97 -2.85 -5.71
CA VAL A 43 -3.90 -1.89 -5.42
C VAL A 43 -3.58 -1.12 -6.70
N SER A 44 -3.64 0.20 -6.59
CA SER A 44 -3.34 1.15 -7.66
C SER A 44 -2.28 2.12 -7.20
N VAL A 45 -1.52 2.67 -8.13
CA VAL A 45 -0.50 3.67 -7.85
C VAL A 45 -0.61 4.82 -8.83
N SER A 46 -0.13 5.99 -8.44
CA SER A 46 0.04 7.12 -9.35
C SER A 46 1.51 7.22 -9.78
N ARG A 47 1.73 7.21 -11.10
CA ARG A 47 3.05 7.36 -11.71
C ARG A 47 2.95 8.34 -12.86
N PHE A 48 3.79 9.38 -12.83
CA PHE A 48 3.78 10.47 -13.82
C PHE A 48 2.36 11.06 -14.07
N GLY A 49 1.60 11.25 -12.98
CA GLY A 49 0.24 11.80 -13.04
C GLY A 49 -0.83 10.84 -13.58
N ARG A 50 -0.49 9.56 -13.85
CA ARG A 50 -1.45 8.54 -14.28
C ARG A 50 -1.65 7.50 -13.19
N ARG A 51 -2.90 7.16 -12.93
CA ARG A 51 -3.26 6.05 -12.05
C ARG A 51 -3.12 4.72 -12.81
N VAL A 52 -2.29 3.82 -12.30
CA VAL A 52 -2.02 2.50 -12.87
C VAL A 52 -2.35 1.43 -11.85
N ARG A 53 -3.01 0.37 -12.30
CA ARG A 53 -3.27 -0.82 -11.48
C ARG A 53 -1.97 -1.62 -11.34
N CYS A 54 -1.58 -1.93 -10.11
CA CYS A 54 -0.34 -2.65 -9.80
C CYS A 54 -0.56 -4.02 -9.15
N SER A 55 -1.79 -4.49 -9.05
CA SER A 55 -2.09 -5.83 -8.53
C SER A 55 -3.13 -6.53 -9.39
N SER A 56 -2.93 -7.82 -9.65
CA SER A 56 -3.94 -8.68 -10.28
C SER A 56 -5.04 -9.04 -9.29
N ALA A 57 -4.68 -9.31 -8.04
CA ALA A 57 -5.62 -9.60 -6.97
C ALA A 57 -6.24 -8.32 -6.39
N THR A 58 -7.48 -8.44 -5.92
CA THR A 58 -8.16 -7.41 -5.15
C THR A 58 -7.71 -7.49 -3.70
N LEU A 59 -7.42 -6.35 -3.08
CA LEU A 59 -7.08 -6.29 -1.66
C LEU A 59 -8.33 -6.63 -0.82
N PRO A 60 -8.35 -7.73 -0.05
CA PRO A 60 -9.52 -8.10 0.74
C PRO A 60 -9.79 -7.09 1.86
N THR A 61 -11.04 -6.62 1.98
CA THR A 61 -11.42 -5.68 3.05
C THR A 61 -11.18 -6.26 4.45
N THR A 62 -11.30 -7.58 4.62
CA THR A 62 -11.05 -8.29 5.88
C THR A 62 -9.60 -8.19 6.35
N LEU A 63 -8.64 -8.02 5.43
CA LEU A 63 -7.23 -7.87 5.76
C LEU A 63 -6.82 -6.43 6.05
N MET A 64 -7.67 -5.43 5.74
CA MET A 64 -7.33 -4.03 5.96
C MET A 64 -7.00 -3.73 7.41
N SER A 65 -7.80 -4.25 8.35
CA SER A 65 -7.57 -4.06 9.77
C SER A 65 -6.23 -4.63 10.22
N SER A 66 -5.94 -5.90 9.91
CA SER A 66 -4.66 -6.52 10.28
C SER A 66 -3.47 -5.79 9.63
N LEU A 67 -3.59 -5.38 8.37
CA LEU A 67 -2.55 -4.63 7.68
C LEU A 67 -2.29 -3.26 8.31
N ILE A 68 -3.36 -2.54 8.68
CA ILE A 68 -3.24 -1.24 9.34
C ILE A 68 -2.56 -1.39 10.70
N ASP A 69 -2.97 -2.39 11.48
CA ASP A 69 -2.38 -2.64 12.80
C ASP A 69 -0.89 -3.01 12.72
N GLU A 70 -0.51 -3.86 11.77
CA GLU A 70 0.88 -4.29 11.58
C GLU A 70 1.78 -3.20 11.00
N LEU A 71 1.24 -2.32 10.15
CA LEU A 71 2.01 -1.25 9.49
C LEU A 71 2.08 0.04 10.30
N PHE A 72 0.98 0.42 10.96
CA PHE A 72 0.81 1.73 11.58
C PHE A 72 0.55 1.68 13.08
N GLY A 73 0.26 0.50 13.64
CA GLY A 73 -0.05 0.31 15.06
C GLY A 73 -1.54 0.22 15.34
N ARG A 74 -1.87 -0.47 16.44
CA ARG A 74 -3.25 -0.80 16.84
C ARG A 74 -4.10 0.41 17.24
N GLU A 75 -3.48 1.55 17.53
CA GLU A 75 -4.21 2.78 17.86
C GLU A 75 -4.86 3.47 16.66
N VAL A 76 -4.53 3.07 15.43
CA VAL A 76 -4.97 3.77 14.22
C VAL A 76 -6.40 3.42 13.85
N ILE A 77 -6.77 2.14 13.91
CA ILE A 77 -8.12 1.68 13.53
C ILE A 77 -9.22 2.40 14.33
N PRO A 78 -9.18 2.46 15.68
CA PRO A 78 -10.24 3.12 16.45
C PRO A 78 -10.43 4.59 16.06
N ARG A 79 -9.34 5.30 15.74
CA ARG A 79 -9.39 6.71 15.33
C ARG A 79 -10.04 6.87 13.95
N VAL A 80 -9.61 6.04 12.99
CA VAL A 80 -10.16 6.05 11.62
C VAL A 80 -11.65 5.70 11.64
N LEU A 81 -12.06 4.69 12.42
CA LEU A 81 -13.46 4.29 12.59
C LEU A 81 -14.31 5.34 13.32
N ALA A 82 -13.70 6.16 14.17
CA ALA A 82 -14.36 7.32 14.78
C ALA A 82 -14.52 8.51 13.81
N GLY A 83 -14.18 8.33 12.53
CA GLY A 83 -14.24 9.38 11.51
C GLY A 83 -13.08 10.37 11.54
N ASN A 84 -12.04 10.11 12.34
CA ASN A 84 -10.88 10.98 12.42
C ASN A 84 -9.80 10.51 11.44
N PRO A 85 -9.42 11.31 10.43
CA PRO A 85 -8.30 10.97 9.56
C PRO A 85 -7.01 10.86 10.37
N VAL A 86 -6.15 9.91 10.01
CA VAL A 86 -4.88 9.67 10.70
C VAL A 86 -3.74 9.73 9.71
N ASP A 87 -2.83 10.68 9.94
CA ASP A 87 -1.56 10.76 9.22
C ASP A 87 -0.46 10.01 9.98
N ARG A 88 0.22 9.09 9.28
CA ARG A 88 1.38 8.38 9.81
C ARG A 88 2.51 8.38 8.80
N THR A 89 3.73 8.37 9.32
CA THR A 89 4.92 8.12 8.51
C THR A 89 5.29 6.65 8.64
N ILE A 90 5.45 5.96 7.51
CA ILE A 90 6.15 4.68 7.48
C ILE A 90 7.61 4.93 7.10
N GLN A 91 8.51 4.28 7.83
CA GLN A 91 9.92 4.24 7.51
C GLN A 91 10.34 2.80 7.30
N ILE A 92 10.91 2.52 6.13
CA ILE A 92 11.49 1.23 5.78
C ILE A 92 12.99 1.43 5.67
N ASN A 93 13.75 0.72 6.50
CA ASN A 93 15.21 0.77 6.49
C ASN A 93 15.73 -0.49 5.83
N GLY A 94 16.72 -0.33 4.95
CA GLY A 94 17.54 -1.42 4.48
C GLY A 94 18.48 -1.92 5.58
N ASP A 95 18.81 -3.20 5.51
CA ASP A 95 19.74 -3.85 6.43
C ASP A 95 20.88 -4.53 5.65
N ALA A 96 21.81 -5.16 6.39
CA ALA A 96 22.94 -5.88 5.79
C ALA A 96 22.50 -7.09 4.94
N SER A 97 21.27 -7.58 5.12
CA SER A 97 20.71 -8.67 4.32
C SER A 97 20.05 -8.20 3.03
N GLY A 98 20.03 -6.89 2.77
CA GLY A 98 19.31 -6.34 1.61
C GLY A 98 17.79 -6.45 1.76
N ARG A 99 17.28 -6.49 3.01
CA ARG A 99 15.86 -6.74 3.27
C ARG A 99 15.00 -5.71 2.55
N TYR A 100 13.93 -6.18 1.90
CA TYR A 100 13.05 -5.41 1.03
C TYR A 100 13.65 -4.91 -0.29
N GLY A 101 14.91 -5.25 -0.61
CA GLY A 101 15.64 -4.70 -1.76
C GLY A 101 16.38 -3.41 -1.47
N LEU A 102 16.49 -3.01 -0.18
CA LEU A 102 17.25 -1.84 0.26
C LEU A 102 18.61 -2.28 0.81
N LYS A 103 19.69 -1.64 0.34
CA LYS A 103 21.03 -1.85 0.89
C LYS A 103 21.17 -1.24 2.27
N ARG A 104 22.16 -1.70 3.04
CA ARG A 104 22.50 -1.11 4.34
C ARG A 104 22.76 0.39 4.19
N GLY A 105 21.97 1.21 4.90
CA GLY A 105 22.05 2.67 4.86
C GLY A 105 21.01 3.33 3.94
N GLU A 106 20.34 2.57 3.08
CA GLU A 106 19.20 3.08 2.31
C GLU A 106 17.94 3.07 3.17
N ARG A 107 17.14 4.13 3.01
CA ARG A 107 15.90 4.31 3.75
C ARG A 107 14.85 4.91 2.84
N ILE A 108 13.65 4.36 2.90
CA ILE A 108 12.47 4.95 2.28
C ILE A 108 11.56 5.47 3.40
N ARG A 109 11.07 6.69 3.21
CA ARG A 109 10.09 7.33 4.10
C ARG A 109 8.86 7.66 3.29
N LEU A 110 7.72 7.12 3.69
CA LEU A 110 6.43 7.35 3.06
C LEU A 110 5.52 8.07 4.04
N ARG A 111 4.73 9.00 3.52
CA ARG A 111 3.61 9.60 4.25
C ARG A 111 2.35 8.83 3.89
N SER A 112 1.60 8.45 4.89
CA SER A 112 0.38 7.68 4.73
C SER A 112 -0.76 8.44 5.37
N HIS A 113 -1.80 8.63 4.58
CA HIS A 113 -3.04 9.26 5.01
C HIS A 113 -4.11 8.17 5.10
N LEU A 114 -4.55 7.85 6.30
CA LEU A 114 -5.58 6.84 6.55
C LEU A 114 -6.92 7.51 6.79
N ILE A 115 -7.90 7.15 5.96
CA ILE A 115 -9.27 7.65 6.04
C ILE A 115 -10.26 6.51 5.97
N GLN A 116 -11.41 6.71 6.60
CA GLN A 116 -12.55 5.81 6.42
C GLN A 116 -13.21 6.14 5.07
N ALA A 117 -13.02 5.25 4.10
CA ALA A 117 -13.71 5.35 2.83
C ALA A 117 -15.09 4.67 2.94
N HIS A 118 -16.16 5.43 2.71
CA HIS A 118 -17.46 4.85 2.40
C HIS A 118 -17.48 4.51 0.92
N LEU A 119 -17.47 3.22 0.59
CA LEU A 119 -17.54 2.77 -0.79
C LEU A 119 -18.96 2.99 -1.33
N VAL A 120 -19.27 4.23 -1.76
CA VAL A 120 -20.50 4.50 -2.51
C VAL A 120 -20.28 3.94 -3.91
N ARG A 121 -20.64 2.67 -4.09
CA ARG A 121 -20.63 2.00 -5.38
C ARG A 121 -21.72 2.63 -6.25
N ARG A 122 -21.40 3.70 -6.97
CA ARG A 122 -22.25 4.20 -8.07
C ARG A 122 -22.35 3.09 -9.11
N ARG A 123 -23.42 2.29 -9.04
CA ARG A 123 -23.86 1.48 -10.17
C ARG A 123 -24.17 2.47 -11.29
N LYS A 124 -23.35 2.52 -12.34
CA LYS A 124 -23.81 3.05 -13.62
C LYS A 124 -24.92 2.11 -14.09
N GLN A 125 -26.17 2.48 -13.82
CA GLN A 125 -27.29 2.01 -14.62
C GLN A 125 -27.09 2.65 -16.00
N SER A 126 -26.55 1.88 -16.94
CA SER A 126 -26.80 2.14 -18.35
C SER A 126 -28.22 1.67 -18.61
N GLN A 127 -29.13 2.63 -18.80
CA GLN A 127 -30.25 2.49 -19.72
C GLN A 127 -29.73 2.64 -21.14
#